data_AF-A0A8R1EB49-F1
#
_entry.id   AF-A0A8R1EB49-F1
#
_cell.length_a   1.000
_cell.length_b   1.000
_cell.length_c   1.000
_cell.angle_alpha   90.00
_cell.angle_beta   90.00
_cell.angle_gamma   90.00
#
_symmetry.space_group_name_H-M   'P 1'
#
loop_
_entity.id
_entity.type
_entity.pdbx_description
1 polymer ?
#
loop_
_entity_poly.entity_id
_entity_poly.type
_entity_poly.pdbx_seq_one_letter_code
_entity_poly.pdbx_strand_id
1 'polypeptide(L)'
;IISKSLGSDYYKSKGVVKKMVDDYSGQVKLDDGTIVKLDQSHVETVIPSLGRQMLVVNGAYRGSQATLESIDEKKFCLNLKISSGPTRGRQIQVPYEDASKLA
;
A
#
# COMPACT_ATOMS: atom_id res chain seq x y z
N ILE A 1 -8.44 -3.26 5.92
CA ILE A 1 -9.65 -3.85 5.29
C ILE A 1 -10.81 -2.91 5.54
N ILE A 2 -11.57 -2.57 4.51
CA ILE A 2 -12.67 -1.60 4.60
C ILE A 2 -14.06 -2.23 4.58
N SER A 3 -14.19 -3.47 4.08
CA SER A 3 -15.50 -4.11 4.04
C SER A 3 -15.86 -4.78 5.36
N LYS A 4 -17.13 -4.62 5.76
CA LYS A 4 -17.76 -5.39 6.85
C LYS A 4 -18.41 -6.70 6.34
N SER A 5 -18.55 -6.87 5.02
CA SER A 5 -19.20 -8.05 4.42
C SER A 5 -18.44 -9.36 4.65
N LEU A 6 -17.15 -9.26 4.97
CA LEU A 6 -16.28 -10.40 5.29
C LEU A 6 -16.35 -10.81 6.78
N GLY A 7 -17.20 -10.15 7.57
CA GLY A 7 -17.28 -10.25 9.02
C GLY A 7 -16.85 -8.96 9.71
N SER A 8 -17.48 -8.64 10.85
CA SER A 8 -17.10 -7.49 11.69
C SER A 8 -15.65 -7.53 12.14
N ASP A 9 -15.10 -8.72 12.25
CA ASP A 9 -13.85 -9.00 12.96
C ASP A 9 -12.62 -8.60 12.15
N TYR A 10 -12.77 -8.43 10.83
CA TYR A 10 -11.70 -8.01 9.93
C TYR A 10 -11.77 -6.52 9.57
N TYR A 11 -12.86 -5.85 9.92
CA TYR A 11 -13.04 -4.43 9.60
C TYR A 11 -11.95 -3.58 10.28
N LYS A 12 -11.27 -2.72 9.51
CA LYS A 12 -10.12 -1.90 9.92
C LYS A 12 -8.85 -2.67 10.32
N SER A 13 -8.82 -3.99 10.21
CA SER A 13 -7.60 -4.77 10.40
C SER A 13 -6.59 -4.50 9.29
N LYS A 14 -5.30 -4.51 9.65
CA LYS A 14 -4.17 -4.42 8.73
C LYS A 14 -3.65 -5.82 8.43
N GLY A 15 -2.91 -5.91 7.33
CA GLY A 15 -2.30 -7.15 6.92
C GLY A 15 -1.28 -6.93 5.81
N VAL A 16 -0.50 -7.97 5.55
CA VAL A 16 0.55 -7.99 4.53
C VAL A 16 0.09 -8.90 3.40
N VAL A 17 0.07 -8.36 2.18
CA VAL A 17 -0.15 -9.17 0.97
C VAL A 17 1.01 -10.15 0.83
N LYS A 18 0.72 -11.45 0.83
CA LYS A 18 1.72 -12.51 0.70
C LYS A 18 1.86 -13.01 -0.72
N LYS A 19 0.75 -13.06 -1.46
CA LYS A 19 0.72 -13.57 -2.83
C LYS A 19 -0.50 -13.02 -3.59
N MET A 20 -0.32 -12.63 -4.84
CA MET A 20 -1.44 -12.36 -5.75
C MET A 20 -2.02 -13.69 -6.25
N VAL A 21 -3.35 -13.81 -6.20
CA VAL A 21 -4.09 -14.98 -6.72
C VAL A 21 -4.42 -14.78 -8.20
N ASP A 22 -4.80 -13.56 -8.55
CA ASP A 22 -5.08 -13.06 -9.89
C ASP A 22 -4.79 -11.54 -9.91
N ASP A 23 -5.22 -10.83 -10.94
CA ASP A 23 -4.94 -9.40 -11.10
C ASP A 23 -5.65 -8.50 -10.07
N TYR A 24 -6.71 -9.00 -9.41
CA TYR A 24 -7.57 -8.22 -8.52
C TYR A 24 -7.61 -8.75 -7.09
N SER A 25 -7.24 -10.02 -6.88
CA SER A 25 -7.30 -10.68 -5.58
C SER A 25 -5.93 -11.09 -5.04
N GLY A 26 -5.74 -10.93 -3.73
CA GLY A 26 -4.53 -11.32 -3.02
C GLY A 26 -4.80 -12.17 -1.78
N GLN A 27 -3.87 -13.07 -1.45
CA GLN A 27 -3.77 -13.67 -0.11
C GLN A 27 -3.11 -12.67 0.83
N VAL A 28 -3.85 -12.27 1.87
CA VAL A 28 -3.41 -11.30 2.87
C VAL A 28 -3.29 -12.02 4.21
N LYS A 29 -2.12 -11.91 4.84
CA LYS A 29 -1.93 -12.33 6.23
C LYS A 29 -2.20 -11.14 7.14
N LEU A 30 -3.23 -11.22 7.95
CA LEU A 30 -3.61 -10.22 8.93
C LEU A 30 -2.65 -10.22 10.13
N ASP A 31 -2.70 -9.16 10.93
CA ASP A 31 -1.82 -8.98 12.10
C ASP A 31 -2.00 -10.09 13.16
N ASP A 32 -3.20 -10.67 13.27
CA ASP A 32 -3.51 -11.81 14.16
C ASP A 32 -2.99 -13.16 13.61
N GLY A 33 -2.42 -13.17 12.41
CA GLY A 33 -1.92 -14.36 11.73
C GLY A 33 -2.90 -15.02 10.77
N THR A 34 -4.18 -14.63 10.77
CA THR A 34 -5.22 -15.15 9.89
C THR A 34 -4.87 -14.86 8.43
N ILE A 35 -5.05 -15.84 7.54
CA ILE A 35 -4.83 -15.67 6.09
C ILE A 35 -6.18 -15.67 5.38
N VAL A 36 -6.44 -14.60 4.63
CA VAL A 36 -7.70 -14.41 3.89
C VAL A 36 -7.41 -14.08 2.43
N LYS A 37 -8.28 -14.53 1.51
CA LYS A 37 -8.29 -14.06 0.11
C LYS A 37 -9.17 -12.82 0.05
N LEU A 38 -8.63 -11.70 -0.43
CA LEU A 38 -9.35 -10.43 -0.54
C LEU A 38 -9.24 -9.88 -1.97
N ASP A 39 -10.37 -9.37 -2.47
CA ASP A 39 -10.42 -8.54 -3.66
C ASP A 39 -9.94 -7.11 -3.33
N GLN A 40 -9.33 -6.44 -4.31
CA GLN A 40 -8.82 -5.07 -4.16
C GLN A 40 -9.90 -4.08 -3.71
N SER A 41 -11.18 -4.29 -4.06
CA SER A 41 -12.31 -3.44 -3.66
C SER A 41 -12.61 -3.48 -2.16
N HIS A 42 -12.00 -4.40 -1.41
CA HIS A 42 -12.20 -4.56 0.03
C HIS A 42 -11.02 -4.09 0.89
N VAL A 43 -9.99 -3.52 0.26
CA VAL A 43 -8.77 -3.06 0.92
C VAL A 43 -8.45 -1.62 0.54
N GLU A 44 -7.61 -0.99 1.36
CA GLU A 44 -7.00 0.30 1.07
C GLU A 44 -5.49 0.16 1.27
N THR A 45 -4.71 1.02 0.62
CA THR A 45 -3.28 1.13 0.89
C THR A 45 -3.05 1.66 2.31
N VAL A 46 -1.91 1.32 2.89
CA VAL A 46 -1.53 1.81 4.22
C VAL A 46 -0.48 2.89 4.04
N ILE A 47 -0.76 4.12 4.48
CA ILE A 47 0.22 5.21 4.52
C ILE A 47 0.93 5.16 5.89
N PRO A 48 2.25 4.94 5.95
CA PRO A 48 2.99 4.92 7.21
C PRO A 48 3.31 6.34 7.70
N SER A 49 3.98 6.45 8.85
CA SER A 49 4.56 7.73 9.30
C SER A 49 5.63 8.24 8.32
N LEU A 50 5.85 9.56 8.30
CA LEU A 50 6.90 10.19 7.50
C LEU A 50 8.28 9.56 7.77
N GLY A 51 9.12 9.52 6.74
CA GLY A 51 10.45 8.89 6.77
C GLY A 51 10.45 7.36 6.65
N ARG A 52 9.29 6.70 6.62
CA ARG A 52 9.19 5.25 6.44
C ARG A 52 9.16 4.84 4.97
N GLN A 53 9.53 3.59 4.71
CA GLN A 53 9.53 3.01 3.37
C GLN A 53 8.10 2.66 2.92
N MET A 54 7.88 2.86 1.62
CA MET A 54 6.68 2.50 0.87
C MET A 54 7.10 1.77 -0.41
N LEU A 55 6.18 0.99 -0.96
CA LEU A 55 6.26 0.39 -2.29
C LEU A 55 5.27 1.13 -3.19
N VAL A 56 5.75 1.59 -4.34
CA VAL A 56 4.87 2.08 -5.40
C VAL A 56 4.24 0.87 -6.09
N VAL A 57 2.91 0.78 -6.07
CA VAL A 57 2.16 -0.39 -6.56
C VAL A 57 1.51 -0.16 -7.92
N ASN A 58 1.55 1.07 -8.44
CA ASN A 58 0.94 1.42 -9.72
C ASN A 58 1.69 2.57 -10.43
N GLY A 59 1.27 2.88 -11.67
CA GLY A 59 1.85 3.97 -12.46
C GLY A 59 3.30 3.71 -12.93
N ALA A 60 3.95 4.77 -13.43
CA ALA A 60 5.27 4.68 -14.08
C ALA A 60 6.42 4.24 -13.15
N TYR A 61 6.24 4.35 -11.84
CA TYR A 61 7.23 3.95 -10.83
C TYR A 61 6.88 2.63 -10.14
N ARG A 62 5.87 1.88 -10.62
CA ARG A 62 5.46 0.59 -10.05
C ARG A 62 6.66 -0.33 -9.80
N GLY A 63 6.70 -0.92 -8.61
CA GLY A 63 7.78 -1.78 -8.13
C GLY A 63 8.95 -1.02 -7.48
N SER A 64 8.98 0.31 -7.56
CA SER A 64 10.01 1.11 -6.89
C SER A 64 9.73 1.20 -5.39
N GLN A 65 10.78 1.02 -4.59
CA GLN A 65 10.74 1.38 -3.18
C GLN A 65 11.03 2.88 -3.03
N ALA A 66 10.34 3.53 -2.09
CA ALA A 66 10.48 4.95 -1.84
C ALA A 66 10.28 5.30 -0.36
N THR A 67 10.84 6.43 0.06
CA THR A 67 10.60 7.01 1.39
C THR A 67 9.47 8.02 1.31
N LEU A 68 8.52 7.97 2.26
CA LEU A 68 7.48 8.98 2.40
C LEU A 68 8.06 10.27 2.99
N GLU A 69 8.06 11.37 2.23
CA GLU A 69 8.60 12.66 2.69
C GLU A 69 7.51 13.58 3.23
N SER A 70 6.36 13.65 2.56
CA SER A 70 5.20 14.42 3.02
C SER A 70 3.90 13.92 2.40
N ILE A 71 2.78 14.37 2.97
CA ILE A 71 1.42 14.01 2.56
C ILE A 71 0.68 15.30 2.20
N ASP A 72 0.04 15.34 1.03
CA ASP A 72 -0.88 16.40 0.62
C ASP A 72 -2.32 15.87 0.72
N GLU A 73 -2.92 16.03 1.89
CA GLU A 73 -4.28 15.54 2.19
C GLU A 73 -5.35 16.21 1.33
N LYS A 74 -5.14 17.44 0.89
CA LYS A 74 -6.11 18.16 0.05
C LYS A 74 -6.20 17.57 -1.35
N LYS A 75 -5.09 17.02 -1.85
CA LYS A 75 -5.00 16.40 -3.17
C LYS A 75 -5.03 14.87 -3.12
N PHE A 76 -5.08 14.28 -1.92
CA PHE A 76 -4.96 12.84 -1.73
C PHE A 76 -3.68 12.27 -2.38
N CYS A 77 -2.56 12.98 -2.21
CA CYS A 77 -1.27 12.65 -2.81
C CYS A 77 -0.15 12.45 -1.78
N LEU A 78 0.78 11.58 -2.11
CA LEU A 78 2.01 11.29 -1.36
C LEU A 78 3.20 11.86 -2.11
N ASN A 79 4.08 12.57 -1.41
CA ASN A 79 5.38 12.97 -1.94
C ASN A 79 6.42 11.95 -1.48
N LEU A 80 6.97 11.22 -2.44
CA LEU A 80 7.86 10.10 -2.22
C LEU A 80 9.24 10.37 -2.83
N LYS A 81 10.29 9.87 -2.18
CA LYS A 81 11.65 9.85 -2.73
C LYS A 81 12.09 8.43 -3.00
N ILE A 82 12.37 8.11 -4.26
CA ILE A 82 12.81 6.76 -4.66
C ILE A 82 14.08 6.37 -3.90
N SER A 83 14.05 5.23 -3.20
CA SER A 83 15.11 4.81 -2.30
C SER A 83 16.13 3.86 -2.95
N SER A 84 15.79 3.25 -4.08
CA SER A 84 16.62 2.24 -4.78
C SER A 84 16.44 2.26 -6.31
N GLY A 85 17.33 1.56 -7.02
CA GLY A 85 17.26 1.41 -8.49
C GLY A 85 17.82 2.61 -9.28
N PRO A 86 17.67 2.58 -10.62
CA PRO A 86 18.27 3.58 -11.52
C PRO A 86 17.77 5.02 -11.29
N THR A 87 16.55 5.17 -10.76
CA THR A 87 15.91 6.46 -10.48
C THR A 87 16.04 6.89 -9.02
N ARG A 88 16.94 6.25 -8.25
CA ARG A 88 17.20 6.56 -6.83
C ARG A 88 17.43 8.06 -6.62
N GLY A 89 16.82 8.59 -5.56
CA GLY A 89 16.91 9.99 -5.18
C GLY A 89 15.88 10.88 -5.86
N ARG A 90 15.18 10.40 -6.90
CA ARG A 90 14.12 11.15 -7.58
C ARG A 90 12.92 11.35 -6.64
N GLN A 91 12.40 12.58 -6.62
CA GLN A 91 11.15 12.91 -5.96
C GLN A 91 9.99 12.74 -6.93
N ILE A 92 8.92 12.10 -6.47
CA ILE A 92 7.69 11.86 -7.22
C ILE A 92 6.48 12.19 -6.35
N GLN A 93 5.39 12.58 -6.99
CA GLN A 93 4.09 12.73 -6.35
C GLN A 93 3.15 11.69 -6.94
N VAL A 94 2.49 10.91 -6.09
CA VAL A 94 1.55 9.85 -6.50
C VAL A 94 0.27 9.91 -5.66
N PRO A 95 -0.88 9.47 -6.19
CA PRO A 95 -2.11 9.29 -5.40
C PRO A 95 -1.93 8.31 -4.25
N TYR A 96 -2.84 8.36 -3.26
CA TYR A 96 -2.83 7.43 -2.13
C TYR A 96 -2.95 5.96 -2.57
N GLU A 97 -3.76 5.65 -3.58
CA GLU A 97 -3.94 4.28 -4.07
C GLU A 97 -2.69 3.69 -4.75
N ASP A 98 -1.74 4.53 -5.16
CA ASP A 98 -0.60 4.12 -5.98
C ASP A 98 0.64 3.74 -5.15
N ALA A 99 0.60 3.89 -3.83
CA ALA A 99 1.66 3.42 -2.95
C ALA A 99 1.14 2.92 -1.59
N SER A 100 1.79 1.89 -1.05
CA SER A 100 1.46 1.31 0.26
C SER A 100 2.72 1.09 1.09
N LYS A 101 2.58 1.07 2.41
CA LYS A 101 3.65 0.77 3.38
C LYS A 101 4.36 -0.53 2.97
N LEU A 102 5.69 -0.48 2.91
CA LEU A 102 6.51 -1.67 2.70
C LEU A 102 6.58 -2.46 4.03
N ALA A 103 6.31 -3.77 3.95
CA ALA A 103 6.28 -4.68 5.10
C ALA A 103 7.68 -5.03 5.62
#